data_AF-A0A959P5W9-F1
#
_entry.id   AF-A0A959P5W9-F1
#
_cell.length_a   1.000
_cell.length_b   1.000
_cell.length_c   1.000
_cell.angle_alpha   90.00
_cell.angle_beta   90.00
_cell.angle_gamma   90.00
#
_symmetry.space_group_name_H-M   'P 1'
#
loop_
_entity.id
_entity.type
_entity.pdbx_description
1 polymer ?
#
loop_
_entity_poly.entity_id
_entity_poly.type
_entity_poly.pdbx_seq_one_letter_code
_entity_poly.pdbx_strand_id
1 'polypeptide(L)'
;MMHRISIAYVSLMLLVITSCNSQEQTKNPSELSPEELGPVVEAKKEPHPYGGWYCPDNFGFVPVDISKLVDVPAVSHRLPTKEELHSNMSLIEVDTAKFPDARALDMNLPRIASIYDEHKGMSELIIVIQAIVVQQDTVVGYRFPNGGNGSAWISDVTFLSDKEVAAMGSQPFFFSKKLIHATSEDIWNVLIRTDYFKELGKKFDKESFFSSEYNPQTSIRLQLETESEKAFCYVGLVYGNYYLQIDYNRNGFHYSEKLFLLENLDDNTTEFFFASGPYPEDFEKQQANWNNWVDGVENELNPN
;
A
#
# COMPACT_ATOMS: atom_id res chain seq x y z
N MET A 1 2.94 28.92 -65.10
CA MET A 1 4.05 29.81 -65.45
C MET A 1 3.80 31.15 -64.75
N MET A 2 4.72 31.53 -63.85
CA MET A 2 4.99 32.91 -63.35
C MET A 2 3.87 33.62 -62.55
N HIS A 3 4.04 33.77 -61.22
CA HIS A 3 4.51 34.97 -60.49
C HIS A 3 3.43 36.06 -60.38
N ARG A 4 3.11 36.67 -59.22
CA ARG A 4 3.93 37.49 -58.28
C ARG A 4 3.11 37.67 -56.98
N ILE A 5 3.61 37.41 -55.77
CA ILE A 5 4.45 38.22 -54.86
C ILE A 5 3.91 39.63 -54.51
N SER A 6 3.66 39.78 -53.19
CA SER A 6 3.72 40.95 -52.30
C SER A 6 2.59 41.99 -52.30
N ILE A 7 2.03 42.26 -51.10
CA ILE A 7 2.43 43.41 -50.26
C ILE A 7 1.88 43.23 -48.83
N ALA A 8 2.74 43.62 -47.88
CA ALA A 8 2.62 43.66 -46.44
C ALA A 8 1.31 44.28 -45.89
N TYR A 9 0.85 43.75 -44.77
CA TYR A 9 0.27 44.56 -43.70
C TYR A 9 0.84 44.14 -42.34
N VAL A 10 1.68 45.02 -41.81
CA VAL A 10 2.15 45.05 -40.43
C VAL A 10 1.08 45.76 -39.62
N SER A 11 0.44 45.08 -38.68
CA SER A 11 -0.45 45.69 -37.69
C SER A 11 0.18 45.49 -36.31
N LEU A 12 0.94 46.51 -35.93
CA LEU A 12 1.67 46.65 -34.68
C LEU A 12 0.75 47.26 -33.60
N MET A 13 0.70 46.58 -32.44
CA MET A 13 0.37 47.06 -31.08
C MET A 13 -0.88 47.92 -30.83
N LEU A 14 -1.70 47.47 -29.86
CA LEU A 14 -1.71 48.10 -28.53
C LEU A 14 -2.42 47.20 -27.52
N LEU A 15 -1.63 46.66 -26.59
CA LEU A 15 -2.06 46.12 -25.32
C LEU A 15 -2.59 47.27 -24.46
N VAL A 16 -3.82 47.17 -23.97
CA VAL A 16 -4.28 47.91 -22.80
C VAL A 16 -4.74 46.87 -21.79
N ILE A 17 -3.79 46.42 -20.97
CA ILE A 17 -4.09 45.69 -19.74
C ILE A 17 -4.43 46.77 -18.72
N THR A 18 -5.71 46.88 -18.36
CA THR A 18 -6.15 47.73 -17.26
C THR A 18 -5.61 47.16 -15.95
N SER A 19 -4.75 47.94 -15.31
CA SER A 19 -4.27 47.74 -13.96
C SER A 19 -5.29 48.24 -12.93
N CYS A 20 -5.61 47.38 -11.96
CA CYS A 20 -5.86 47.76 -10.57
C CYS A 20 -5.13 46.72 -9.74
N ASN A 21 -3.90 46.99 -9.30
CA ASN A 21 -3.59 47.76 -8.09
C ASN A 21 -4.25 47.16 -6.84
N SER A 22 -3.51 46.31 -6.15
CA SER A 22 -3.53 46.21 -4.69
C SER A 22 -2.11 45.86 -4.26
N GLN A 23 -1.46 46.82 -3.61
CA GLN A 23 -0.33 46.54 -2.74
C GLN A 23 -0.86 45.69 -1.58
N GLU A 24 -0.46 44.43 -1.51
CA GLU A 24 -0.52 43.70 -0.25
C GLU A 24 0.81 43.81 0.46
N GLN A 25 0.75 44.42 1.63
CA GLN A 25 1.79 44.40 2.63
C GLN A 25 2.05 42.94 3.01
N THR A 26 3.31 42.53 2.92
CA THR A 26 3.81 41.29 3.49
C THR A 26 3.52 41.29 5.00
N LYS A 27 2.53 40.50 5.42
CA LYS A 27 2.39 40.09 6.82
C LYS A 27 3.13 38.77 7.02
N ASN A 28 3.87 38.69 8.13
CA ASN A 28 4.62 37.51 8.53
C ASN A 28 3.71 36.28 8.68
N PRO A 29 4.19 35.05 8.37
CA PRO A 29 3.36 33.83 8.36
C PRO A 29 2.91 33.30 9.73
N SER A 30 3.02 34.04 10.84
CA SER A 30 2.81 33.47 12.18
C SER A 30 1.44 33.74 12.83
N GLU A 31 0.46 34.28 12.11
CA GLU A 31 -0.88 34.51 12.67
C GLU A 31 -1.98 34.31 11.62
N LEU A 32 -2.46 33.08 11.45
CA LEU A 32 -3.78 32.81 10.86
C LEU A 32 -4.55 31.84 11.76
N SER A 33 -5.72 32.29 12.18
CA SER A 33 -6.68 31.59 13.05
C SER A 33 -7.52 30.59 12.23
N PRO A 34 -8.02 29.48 12.82
CA PRO A 34 -8.72 28.40 12.10
C PRO A 34 -10.03 28.74 11.37
N GLU A 35 -10.49 29.99 11.39
CA GLU A 35 -11.82 30.40 10.91
C GLU A 35 -11.89 30.88 9.44
N GLU A 36 -10.78 30.83 8.68
CA GLU A 36 -10.76 31.25 7.26
C GLU A 36 -10.76 30.08 6.24
N LEU A 37 -10.91 28.83 6.69
CA LEU A 37 -11.05 27.69 5.78
C LEU A 37 -12.52 27.54 5.36
N GLY A 38 -12.87 28.11 4.21
CA GLY A 38 -14.15 27.85 3.54
C GLY A 38 -14.35 26.37 3.22
N PRO A 39 -15.58 25.94 2.86
CA PRO A 39 -15.87 24.53 2.62
C PRO A 39 -15.02 23.98 1.48
N VAL A 40 -14.18 23.00 1.82
CA VAL A 40 -13.33 22.28 0.86
C VAL A 40 -14.25 21.42 0.00
N VAL A 41 -14.44 21.84 -1.25
CA VAL A 41 -14.93 20.94 -2.30
C VAL A 41 -13.79 19.96 -2.55
N GLU A 42 -13.92 18.72 -2.10
CA GLU A 42 -12.93 17.66 -2.32
C GLU A 42 -12.80 17.39 -3.82
N ALA A 43 -11.82 18.03 -4.44
CA ALA A 43 -11.29 17.58 -5.72
C ALA A 43 -10.49 16.29 -5.47
N LYS A 44 -10.73 15.27 -6.29
CA LYS A 44 -9.97 14.01 -6.29
C LYS A 44 -8.47 14.34 -6.35
N LYS A 45 -7.71 14.05 -5.29
CA LYS A 45 -6.27 14.32 -5.25
C LYS A 45 -5.55 13.31 -6.14
N GLU A 46 -4.77 13.81 -7.09
CA GLU A 46 -3.87 12.97 -7.88
C GLU A 46 -2.79 12.35 -6.97
N PRO A 47 -2.26 11.15 -7.29
CA PRO A 47 -1.10 10.59 -6.60
C PRO A 47 0.10 11.55 -6.66
N HIS A 48 0.93 11.56 -5.60
CA HIS A 48 2.10 12.45 -5.57
C HIS A 48 3.20 12.00 -6.56
N PRO A 49 3.96 12.94 -7.16
CA PRO A 49 4.95 12.63 -8.20
C PRO A 49 6.35 12.30 -7.67
N TYR A 50 6.57 12.29 -6.35
CA TYR A 50 7.91 12.28 -5.75
C TYR A 50 8.59 10.90 -5.63
N GLY A 51 8.16 9.92 -6.42
CA GLY A 51 8.51 8.51 -6.20
C GLY A 51 7.69 7.90 -5.06
N GLY A 52 7.95 6.63 -4.71
CA GLY A 52 7.08 5.86 -3.83
C GLY A 52 6.03 5.09 -4.64
N TRP A 53 5.94 3.79 -4.36
CA TRP A 53 4.97 2.90 -4.98
C TRP A 53 3.96 2.50 -3.92
N TYR A 54 2.68 2.42 -4.30
CA TYR A 54 1.75 1.55 -3.60
C TYR A 54 2.02 0.12 -4.08
N CYS A 55 2.70 -0.66 -3.24
CA CYS A 55 2.90 -2.08 -3.49
C CYS A 55 2.55 -2.84 -2.20
N PRO A 56 1.26 -3.15 -1.98
CA PRO A 56 0.81 -3.95 -0.84
C PRO A 56 1.42 -5.36 -0.83
N ASP A 57 2.16 -5.70 -1.90
CA ASP A 57 2.69 -7.01 -2.27
C ASP A 57 4.22 -6.98 -2.33
N ASN A 58 4.87 -5.89 -1.90
CA ASN A 58 6.32 -5.88 -1.78
C ASN A 58 6.74 -6.67 -0.53
N PHE A 59 6.94 -7.98 -0.69
CA PHE A 59 7.34 -8.91 0.37
C PHE A 59 8.74 -8.66 0.96
N GLY A 60 9.48 -7.66 0.46
CA GLY A 60 10.59 -7.06 1.19
C GLY A 60 10.18 -6.40 2.51
N PHE A 61 8.89 -6.04 2.63
CA PHE A 61 8.25 -5.57 3.86
C PHE A 61 7.43 -6.71 4.47
N VAL A 62 8.07 -7.57 5.25
CA VAL A 62 7.40 -8.68 5.95
C VAL A 62 6.43 -8.17 7.02
N PRO A 63 5.45 -8.97 7.48
CA PRO A 63 4.58 -8.57 8.58
C PRO A 63 5.36 -8.24 9.86
N VAL A 64 4.83 -7.32 10.67
CA VAL A 64 5.43 -6.91 11.95
C VAL A 64 4.38 -6.77 13.03
N ASP A 65 4.72 -7.27 14.22
CA ASP A 65 3.93 -7.04 15.43
C ASP A 65 4.09 -5.58 15.87
N ILE A 66 2.98 -4.89 16.11
CA ILE A 66 2.94 -3.52 16.63
C ILE A 66 3.70 -3.39 17.96
N SER A 67 3.74 -4.43 18.79
CA SER A 67 4.54 -4.41 20.03
C SER A 67 6.05 -4.26 19.79
N LYS A 68 6.52 -4.55 18.58
CA LYS A 68 7.92 -4.43 18.12
C LYS A 68 8.12 -3.21 17.21
N LEU A 69 7.26 -2.20 17.32
CA LEU A 69 7.34 -0.98 16.50
C LEU A 69 8.73 -0.34 16.52
N VAL A 70 9.41 -0.32 17.67
CA VAL A 70 10.75 0.27 17.81
C VAL A 70 11.81 -0.42 16.95
N ASP A 71 11.59 -1.67 16.58
CA ASP A 71 12.50 -2.46 15.75
C ASP A 71 12.24 -2.24 14.24
N VAL A 72 11.17 -1.52 13.87
CA VAL A 72 10.84 -1.24 12.48
C VAL A 72 11.83 -0.21 11.93
N PRO A 73 12.60 -0.54 10.86
CA PRO A 73 13.50 0.41 10.24
C PRO A 73 12.75 1.61 9.68
N ALA A 74 13.27 2.81 9.95
CA ALA A 74 12.70 4.07 9.47
C ALA A 74 13.79 5.11 9.25
N VAL A 75 13.54 6.05 8.34
CA VAL A 75 14.42 7.17 8.06
C VAL A 75 13.81 8.44 8.66
N SER A 76 14.37 8.88 9.78
CA SER A 76 13.98 10.13 10.46
C SER A 76 14.98 11.25 10.19
N HIS A 77 14.52 12.50 10.15
CA HIS A 77 15.34 13.72 10.20
C HIS A 77 16.32 13.95 9.03
N ARG A 78 16.33 13.08 8.01
CA ARG A 78 17.13 13.22 6.78
C ARG A 78 16.47 12.52 5.59
N LEU A 79 16.95 12.83 4.38
CA LEU A 79 16.60 12.06 3.19
C LEU A 79 17.26 10.66 3.22
N PRO A 80 16.64 9.65 2.59
CA PRO A 80 17.20 8.30 2.55
C PRO A 80 18.42 8.22 1.64
N THR A 81 19.29 7.25 1.93
CA THR A 81 20.37 6.82 1.04
C THR A 81 19.86 5.79 0.03
N LYS A 82 20.64 5.53 -1.03
CA LYS A 82 20.32 4.49 -2.01
C LYS A 82 20.24 3.09 -1.39
N GLU A 83 21.13 2.79 -0.46
CA GLU A 83 21.13 1.50 0.24
C GLU A 83 19.83 1.28 1.03
N GLU A 84 19.32 2.31 1.69
CA GLU A 84 18.06 2.26 2.44
C GLU A 84 16.82 2.09 1.56
N LEU A 85 16.86 2.58 0.33
CA LEU A 85 15.84 2.33 -0.68
C LEU A 85 15.87 0.87 -1.16
N HIS A 86 17.07 0.30 -1.29
CA HIS A 86 17.25 -1.10 -1.70
C HIS A 86 16.97 -2.11 -0.56
N SER A 87 17.14 -1.71 0.70
CA SER A 87 16.96 -2.57 1.88
C SER A 87 15.57 -2.46 2.52
N ASN A 88 14.59 -1.82 1.84
CA ASN A 88 13.22 -1.65 2.33
C ASN A 88 13.12 -0.83 3.62
N MET A 89 14.08 0.07 3.88
CA MET A 89 14.00 1.03 5.00
C MET A 89 13.29 2.33 4.58
N SER A 90 13.19 2.59 3.29
CA SER A 90 12.60 3.78 2.68
C SER A 90 12.01 3.42 1.32
N LEU A 91 11.07 4.25 0.84
CA LEU A 91 10.36 4.02 -0.44
C LEU A 91 10.54 5.16 -1.43
N ILE A 92 10.73 6.37 -0.91
CA ILE A 92 10.65 7.58 -1.71
C ILE A 92 12.07 8.09 -1.95
N GLU A 93 12.51 8.05 -3.22
CA GLU A 93 13.74 8.69 -3.68
C GLU A 93 13.40 10.04 -4.31
N VAL A 94 13.95 11.11 -3.75
CA VAL A 94 13.76 12.45 -4.31
C VAL A 94 14.96 12.82 -5.17
N ASP A 95 14.70 13.22 -6.42
CA ASP A 95 15.71 13.86 -7.27
C ASP A 95 16.03 15.25 -6.73
N THR A 96 17.11 15.36 -5.96
CA THR A 96 17.55 16.62 -5.35
C THR A 96 18.14 17.61 -6.34
N ALA A 97 18.48 17.19 -7.57
CA ALA A 97 18.84 18.14 -8.63
C ALA A 97 17.59 18.86 -9.15
N LYS A 98 16.45 18.16 -9.21
CA LYS A 98 15.15 18.72 -9.59
C LYS A 98 14.46 19.46 -8.43
N PHE A 99 14.62 18.95 -7.21
CA PHE A 99 14.00 19.46 -5.98
C PHE A 99 15.06 19.75 -4.91
N PRO A 100 15.83 20.84 -5.05
CA PRO A 100 16.96 21.14 -4.17
C PRO A 100 16.56 21.52 -2.74
N ASP A 101 15.30 21.86 -2.51
CA ASP A 101 14.72 22.20 -1.22
C ASP A 101 14.09 20.99 -0.49
N ALA A 102 14.12 19.81 -1.11
CA ALA A 102 13.63 18.59 -0.51
C ALA A 102 14.37 18.27 0.80
N ARG A 103 13.59 17.94 1.84
CA ARG A 103 14.11 17.64 3.17
C ARG A 103 13.21 16.66 3.90
N ALA A 104 13.74 16.04 4.96
CA ALA A 104 12.88 15.32 5.88
C ALA A 104 11.93 16.27 6.61
N LEU A 105 10.73 15.78 6.90
CA LEU A 105 9.89 16.34 7.94
C LEU A 105 10.49 15.97 9.30
N ASP A 106 10.63 16.95 10.19
CA ASP A 106 11.08 16.72 11.57
C ASP A 106 9.99 15.95 12.33
N MET A 107 10.22 14.65 12.50
CA MET A 107 9.30 13.71 13.13
C MET A 107 10.08 12.50 13.62
N ASN A 108 9.75 12.02 14.81
CA ASN A 108 10.27 10.74 15.30
C ASN A 108 9.51 9.60 14.63
N LEU A 109 10.23 8.77 13.86
CA LEU A 109 9.70 7.57 13.19
C LEU A 109 10.39 6.31 13.74
N PRO A 110 9.77 5.13 13.64
CA PRO A 110 8.47 4.84 13.01
C PRO A 110 7.26 5.31 13.82
N ARG A 111 6.13 5.55 13.15
CA ARG A 111 4.85 5.95 13.79
C ARG A 111 3.65 5.20 13.25
N ILE A 112 2.72 4.85 14.13
CA ILE A 112 1.45 4.25 13.72
C ILE A 112 0.48 5.34 13.28
N ALA A 113 -0.19 5.06 12.16
CA ALA A 113 -1.25 5.89 11.64
C ALA A 113 -2.29 5.01 10.94
N SER A 114 -3.37 5.62 10.45
CA SER A 114 -4.32 4.98 9.55
C SER A 114 -4.49 5.79 8.26
N ILE A 115 -4.74 5.08 7.17
CA ILE A 115 -5.12 5.66 5.87
C ILE A 115 -6.47 5.09 5.45
N TYR A 116 -7.36 5.93 4.89
CA TYR A 116 -8.65 5.46 4.40
C TYR A 116 -8.52 4.99 2.94
N ASP A 117 -8.89 3.74 2.68
CA ASP A 117 -8.99 3.20 1.33
C ASP A 117 -10.43 3.35 0.83
N GLU A 118 -10.66 4.25 -0.13
CA GLU A 118 -11.97 4.49 -0.73
C GLU A 118 -12.50 3.29 -1.52
N HIS A 119 -11.62 2.48 -2.13
CA HIS A 119 -12.01 1.31 -2.90
C HIS A 119 -12.53 0.19 -2.00
N LYS A 120 -11.95 0.04 -0.81
CA LYS A 120 -12.37 -0.93 0.21
C LYS A 120 -13.43 -0.34 1.15
N GLY A 121 -13.53 0.98 1.22
CA GLY A 121 -14.36 1.72 2.16
C GLY A 121 -13.98 1.41 3.61
N MET A 122 -12.70 1.29 3.93
CA MET A 122 -12.20 1.01 5.28
C MET A 122 -10.86 1.69 5.54
N SER A 123 -10.58 2.01 6.80
CA SER A 123 -9.27 2.52 7.22
C SER A 123 -8.30 1.37 7.44
N GLU A 124 -7.08 1.49 6.94
CA GLU A 124 -6.02 0.51 7.15
C GLU A 124 -4.96 1.06 8.09
N LEU A 125 -4.47 0.21 8.98
CA LEU A 125 -3.37 0.55 9.87
C LEU A 125 -2.06 0.57 9.06
N ILE A 126 -1.28 1.63 9.23
CA ILE A 126 0.01 1.80 8.58
C ILE A 126 1.09 2.17 9.60
N ILE A 127 2.34 1.88 9.24
CA ILE A 127 3.52 2.29 9.95
C ILE A 127 4.28 3.26 9.06
N VAL A 128 4.22 4.54 9.39
CA VAL A 128 4.98 5.59 8.70
C VAL A 128 6.46 5.41 9.04
N ILE A 129 7.28 5.22 8.01
CA ILE A 129 8.72 4.95 8.10
C ILE A 129 9.57 6.03 7.45
N GLN A 130 8.94 6.93 6.70
CA GLN A 130 9.58 8.06 6.03
C GLN A 130 8.59 9.22 5.95
N ALA A 131 9.05 10.45 6.17
CA ALA A 131 8.26 11.66 5.95
C ALA A 131 9.14 12.76 5.35
N ILE A 132 8.72 13.33 4.21
CA ILE A 132 9.49 14.32 3.47
C ILE A 132 8.63 15.54 3.15
N VAL A 133 9.30 16.68 3.06
CA VAL A 133 8.75 17.93 2.52
C VAL A 133 9.45 18.19 1.21
N VAL A 134 8.68 18.37 0.14
CA VAL A 134 9.18 18.74 -1.19
C VAL A 134 8.35 19.92 -1.65
N GLN A 135 8.97 21.08 -1.85
CA GLN A 135 8.25 22.33 -2.14
C GLN A 135 7.21 22.63 -1.03
N GLN A 136 5.93 22.76 -1.39
CA GLN A 136 4.82 22.98 -0.44
C GLN A 136 4.17 21.67 0.02
N ASP A 137 4.59 20.55 -0.55
CA ASP A 137 3.95 19.27 -0.32
C ASP A 137 4.65 18.49 0.80
N THR A 138 3.85 17.70 1.51
CA THR A 138 4.36 16.77 2.52
C THR A 138 3.83 15.37 2.23
N VAL A 139 4.77 14.43 2.09
CA VAL A 139 4.50 13.05 1.70
C VAL A 139 5.10 12.11 2.72
N VAL A 140 4.40 11.02 2.99
CA VAL A 140 4.88 9.95 3.85
C VAL A 140 5.05 8.66 3.06
N GLY A 141 6.14 7.95 3.34
CA GLY A 141 6.33 6.55 2.97
C GLY A 141 5.99 5.67 4.17
N TYR A 142 5.20 4.63 3.94
CA TYR A 142 4.71 3.76 4.99
C TYR A 142 4.76 2.29 4.58
N ARG A 143 4.75 1.41 5.58
CA ARG A 143 4.54 -0.03 5.40
C ARG A 143 3.26 -0.46 6.11
N PHE A 144 2.67 -1.56 5.67
CA PHE A 144 1.57 -2.16 6.41
C PHE A 144 2.09 -3.13 7.48
N PRO A 145 1.42 -3.24 8.64
CA PRO A 145 1.72 -4.26 9.64
C PRO A 145 1.58 -5.69 9.10
N ASN A 146 0.65 -5.90 8.16
CA ASN A 146 0.44 -7.19 7.48
C ASN A 146 1.39 -7.43 6.28
N GLY A 147 2.37 -6.54 6.08
CA GLY A 147 3.34 -6.61 4.99
C GLY A 147 2.96 -5.80 3.75
N GLY A 148 3.95 -5.48 2.92
CA GLY A 148 3.81 -4.53 1.81
C GLY A 148 3.94 -3.07 2.25
N ASN A 149 3.78 -2.16 1.29
CA ASN A 149 4.05 -0.73 1.49
C ASN A 149 3.21 0.21 0.63
N GLY A 150 3.34 1.49 0.92
CA GLY A 150 2.74 2.56 0.14
C GLY A 150 3.31 3.93 0.47
N SER A 151 2.82 4.93 -0.26
CA SER A 151 3.11 6.32 0.00
C SER A 151 1.85 7.15 -0.21
N ALA A 152 1.71 8.22 0.57
CA ALA A 152 0.53 9.06 0.54
C ALA A 152 0.86 10.50 0.89
N TRP A 153 -0.02 11.42 0.52
CA TRP A 153 -0.03 12.75 1.09
C TRP A 153 -0.23 12.66 2.60
N ILE A 154 0.51 13.45 3.39
CA ILE A 154 0.35 13.42 4.85
C ILE A 154 -1.08 13.78 5.29
N SER A 155 -1.80 14.56 4.48
CA SER A 155 -3.18 14.97 4.74
C SER A 155 -4.17 13.80 4.72
N ASP A 156 -3.79 12.69 4.09
CA ASP A 156 -4.66 11.51 3.95
C ASP A 156 -4.36 10.49 5.08
N VAL A 157 -3.42 10.84 5.97
CA VAL A 157 -2.93 9.99 7.06
C VAL A 157 -3.36 10.56 8.40
N THR A 158 -4.01 9.71 9.21
CA THR A 158 -4.42 10.04 10.57
C THR A 158 -3.50 9.35 11.57
N PHE A 159 -2.63 10.11 12.24
CA PHE A 159 -1.69 9.57 13.23
C PHE A 159 -2.39 9.16 14.52
N LEU A 160 -2.02 7.99 15.06
CA LEU A 160 -2.48 7.54 16.37
C LEU A 160 -1.60 8.15 17.46
N SER A 161 -2.20 8.44 18.61
CA SER A 161 -1.48 8.85 19.82
C SER A 161 -0.75 7.67 20.46
N ASP A 162 0.29 7.96 21.24
CA ASP A 162 1.04 6.93 21.98
C ASP A 162 0.14 6.07 22.90
N LYS A 163 -0.93 6.67 23.44
CA LYS A 163 -1.92 5.96 24.25
C LYS A 163 -2.75 4.99 23.42
N GLU A 164 -3.19 5.39 22.23
CA GLU A 164 -3.92 4.51 21.30
C GLU A 164 -3.03 3.34 20.89
N VAL A 165 -1.78 3.61 20.50
CA VAL A 165 -0.80 2.58 20.13
C VAL A 165 -0.54 1.61 21.29
N ALA A 166 -0.31 2.13 22.50
CA ALA A 166 -0.09 1.28 23.67
C ALA A 166 -1.31 0.40 24.01
N ALA A 167 -2.53 0.89 23.75
CA ALA A 167 -3.76 0.13 23.98
C ALA A 167 -3.96 -1.02 22.99
N MET A 168 -3.29 -1.01 21.83
CA MET A 168 -3.39 -2.10 20.83
C MET A 168 -2.72 -3.40 21.31
N GLY A 169 -1.70 -3.29 22.17
CA GLY A 169 -0.94 -4.45 22.63
C GLY A 169 -0.22 -5.19 21.50
N SER A 170 0.04 -6.48 21.71
CA SER A 170 0.65 -7.36 20.72
C SER A 170 -0.38 -7.77 19.66
N GLN A 171 0.04 -7.66 18.41
CA GLN A 171 -0.74 -7.92 17.20
C GLN A 171 0.12 -8.76 16.23
N PRO A 172 0.51 -10.00 16.61
CA PRO A 172 1.43 -10.80 15.83
C PRO A 172 0.75 -11.36 14.59
N PHE A 173 1.52 -11.46 13.50
CA PHE A 173 1.08 -12.07 12.25
C PHE A 173 1.76 -13.41 12.04
N PHE A 174 1.02 -14.37 11.49
CA PHE A 174 1.64 -15.52 10.86
C PHE A 174 2.30 -15.05 9.56
N PHE A 175 3.50 -15.53 9.29
CA PHE A 175 4.20 -15.31 8.02
C PHE A 175 5.00 -16.56 7.65
N SER A 176 4.86 -17.00 6.41
CA SER A 176 5.65 -18.07 5.81
C SER A 176 6.16 -17.63 4.45
N LYS A 177 7.42 -17.97 4.18
CA LYS A 177 8.06 -17.88 2.87
C LYS A 177 8.68 -19.25 2.59
N LYS A 178 8.24 -19.91 1.52
CA LYS A 178 8.80 -21.20 1.06
C LYS A 178 9.20 -21.14 -0.39
N LEU A 179 10.29 -21.82 -0.74
CA LEU A 179 10.64 -22.10 -2.12
C LEU A 179 10.07 -23.48 -2.47
N ILE A 180 9.18 -23.54 -3.46
CA ILE A 180 8.55 -24.78 -3.92
C ILE A 180 9.02 -25.07 -5.33
N HIS A 181 9.45 -26.31 -5.59
CA HIS A 181 9.85 -26.77 -6.93
C HIS A 181 8.62 -27.13 -7.78
N ALA A 182 7.79 -26.13 -8.06
CA ALA A 182 6.61 -26.23 -8.90
C ALA A 182 6.27 -24.87 -9.51
N THR A 183 5.47 -24.87 -10.58
CA THR A 183 4.94 -23.64 -11.19
C THR A 183 3.83 -23.02 -10.33
N SER A 184 3.50 -21.74 -10.54
CA SER A 184 2.37 -21.09 -9.87
C SER A 184 1.05 -21.77 -10.22
N GLU A 185 0.92 -22.29 -11.45
CA GLU A 185 -0.26 -23.03 -11.90
C GLU A 185 -0.44 -24.33 -11.11
N ASP A 186 0.63 -25.11 -10.93
CA ASP A 186 0.58 -26.34 -10.14
C ASP A 186 0.20 -26.06 -8.68
N ILE A 187 0.80 -25.03 -8.08
CA ILE A 187 0.47 -24.60 -6.72
C ILE A 187 -0.99 -24.13 -6.64
N TRP A 188 -1.48 -23.35 -7.61
CA TRP A 188 -2.88 -22.92 -7.67
C TRP A 188 -3.84 -24.11 -7.70
N ASN A 189 -3.55 -25.11 -8.54
CA ASN A 189 -4.37 -26.31 -8.67
C ASN A 189 -4.41 -27.15 -7.38
N VAL A 190 -3.40 -27.05 -6.51
CA VAL A 190 -3.43 -27.60 -5.15
C VAL A 190 -4.28 -26.72 -4.24
N LEU A 191 -4.04 -25.40 -4.24
CA LEU A 191 -4.73 -24.45 -3.36
C LEU A 191 -6.25 -24.57 -3.46
N ILE A 192 -6.81 -24.63 -4.68
CA ILE A 192 -8.26 -24.75 -4.92
C ILE A 192 -8.89 -26.04 -4.38
N ARG A 193 -8.08 -27.07 -4.08
CA ARG A 193 -8.55 -28.34 -3.48
C ARG A 193 -8.54 -28.31 -1.96
N THR A 194 -7.83 -27.36 -1.36
CA THR A 194 -7.77 -27.21 0.10
C THR A 194 -9.12 -26.80 0.66
N ASP A 195 -9.43 -27.22 1.89
CA ASP A 195 -10.68 -26.83 2.55
C ASP A 195 -10.76 -25.31 2.77
N TYR A 196 -9.61 -24.66 2.98
CA TYR A 196 -9.53 -23.21 3.09
C TYR A 196 -10.11 -22.50 1.83
N PHE A 197 -9.68 -22.87 0.63
CA PHE A 197 -10.19 -22.26 -0.61
C PHE A 197 -11.68 -22.58 -0.85
N LYS A 198 -12.13 -23.78 -0.49
CA LYS A 198 -13.56 -24.13 -0.56
C LYS A 198 -14.40 -23.24 0.37
N GLU A 199 -13.92 -23.00 1.59
CA GLU A 199 -14.59 -22.11 2.54
C GLU A 199 -14.56 -20.64 2.10
N LEU A 200 -13.48 -20.17 1.45
CA LEU A 200 -13.47 -18.85 0.80
C LEU A 200 -14.54 -18.76 -0.30
N GLY A 201 -14.66 -19.80 -1.13
CA GLY A 201 -15.70 -19.91 -2.14
C GLY A 201 -17.10 -19.74 -1.56
N LYS A 202 -17.42 -20.48 -0.50
CA LYS A 202 -18.72 -20.38 0.20
C LYS A 202 -18.92 -19.00 0.84
N LYS A 203 -17.89 -18.46 1.48
CA LYS A 203 -17.95 -17.19 2.20
C LYS A 203 -18.33 -16.02 1.30
N PHE A 204 -17.81 -16.00 0.07
CA PHE A 204 -18.06 -14.94 -0.89
C PHE A 204 -19.15 -15.28 -1.93
N ASP A 205 -19.79 -16.44 -1.85
CA ASP A 205 -20.74 -16.95 -2.86
C ASP A 205 -20.07 -17.00 -4.26
N LYS A 206 -18.87 -17.59 -4.31
CA LYS A 206 -17.99 -17.68 -5.48
C LYS A 206 -17.30 -19.03 -5.59
N GLU A 207 -17.96 -20.11 -5.17
CA GLU A 207 -17.43 -21.47 -5.20
C GLU A 207 -16.86 -21.83 -6.58
N SER A 208 -17.54 -21.45 -7.66
CA SER A 208 -17.06 -21.72 -9.03
C SER A 208 -15.71 -21.09 -9.36
N PHE A 209 -15.41 -19.92 -8.79
CA PHE A 209 -14.13 -19.23 -8.99
C PHE A 209 -13.04 -19.87 -8.13
N PHE A 210 -13.32 -20.14 -6.86
CA PHE A 210 -12.37 -20.76 -5.94
C PHE A 210 -12.16 -22.27 -6.19
N SER A 211 -12.90 -22.87 -7.12
CA SER A 211 -12.72 -24.23 -7.60
C SER A 211 -12.25 -24.33 -9.05
N SER A 212 -12.00 -23.21 -9.74
CA SER A 212 -11.57 -23.22 -11.15
C SER A 212 -10.07 -23.36 -11.29
N GLU A 213 -9.64 -24.07 -12.32
CA GLU A 213 -8.24 -24.14 -12.76
C GLU A 213 -7.66 -22.75 -13.02
N TYR A 214 -6.33 -22.68 -13.00
CA TYR A 214 -5.59 -21.44 -13.19
C TYR A 214 -5.95 -20.74 -14.50
N ASN A 215 -6.20 -19.44 -14.43
CA ASN A 215 -6.37 -18.61 -15.61
C ASN A 215 -5.72 -17.23 -15.39
N PRO A 216 -4.62 -16.90 -16.09
CA PRO A 216 -3.91 -15.63 -15.89
C PRO A 216 -4.72 -14.40 -16.32
N GLN A 217 -5.83 -14.57 -17.04
CA GLN A 217 -6.71 -13.49 -17.47
C GLN A 217 -7.85 -13.22 -16.48
N THR A 218 -8.03 -14.08 -15.47
CA THR A 218 -9.08 -13.87 -14.48
C THR A 218 -8.55 -13.06 -13.31
N SER A 219 -9.34 -12.08 -12.92
CA SER A 219 -9.22 -11.44 -11.62
C SER A 219 -10.62 -11.19 -11.07
N ILE A 220 -10.74 -11.15 -9.76
CA ILE A 220 -12.01 -10.87 -9.10
C ILE A 220 -11.78 -9.93 -7.93
N ARG A 221 -12.74 -9.02 -7.74
CA ARG A 221 -12.89 -8.19 -6.56
C ARG A 221 -14.20 -8.55 -5.91
N LEU A 222 -14.15 -8.90 -4.63
CA LEU A 222 -15.28 -9.39 -3.86
C LEU A 222 -15.43 -8.52 -2.62
N GLN A 223 -16.68 -8.27 -2.26
CA GLN A 223 -17.02 -7.56 -1.05
C GLN A 223 -18.05 -8.39 -0.29
N LEU A 224 -17.86 -8.47 1.02
CA LEU A 224 -18.80 -9.04 1.96
C LEU A 224 -19.13 -7.95 2.98
N GLU A 225 -20.41 -7.76 3.27
CA GLU A 225 -20.86 -6.86 4.32
C GLU A 225 -22.00 -7.52 5.08
N THR A 226 -21.79 -7.68 6.38
CA THR A 226 -22.73 -8.22 7.35
C THR A 226 -22.74 -7.30 8.57
N GLU A 227 -23.66 -7.51 9.52
CA GLU A 227 -23.70 -6.70 10.74
C GLU A 227 -22.40 -6.72 11.54
N SER A 228 -21.63 -7.81 11.49
CA SER A 228 -20.42 -8.00 12.30
C SER A 228 -19.10 -7.99 11.52
N GLU A 229 -19.16 -8.07 10.19
CA GLU A 229 -17.98 -8.21 9.35
C GLU A 229 -18.16 -7.51 8.01
N LYS A 230 -17.14 -6.71 7.66
CA LYS A 230 -16.88 -6.25 6.31
C LYS A 230 -15.61 -6.94 5.80
N ALA A 231 -15.61 -7.46 4.59
CA ALA A 231 -14.43 -8.02 3.95
C ALA A 231 -14.28 -7.53 2.51
N PHE A 232 -13.06 -7.21 2.12
CA PHE A 232 -12.68 -6.96 0.73
C PHE A 232 -11.68 -8.03 0.31
N CYS A 233 -11.96 -8.72 -0.79
CA CYS A 233 -11.09 -9.75 -1.34
C CYS A 233 -10.71 -9.38 -2.77
N TYR A 234 -9.41 -9.43 -3.07
CA TYR A 234 -8.88 -9.38 -4.42
C TYR A 234 -8.13 -10.66 -4.71
N VAL A 235 -8.36 -11.22 -5.90
CA VAL A 235 -7.63 -12.37 -6.40
C VAL A 235 -7.33 -12.14 -7.87
N GLY A 236 -6.07 -12.32 -8.28
CA GLY A 236 -5.65 -12.19 -9.68
C GLY A 236 -4.15 -12.00 -9.84
N LEU A 237 -3.71 -11.70 -11.07
CA LEU A 237 -2.30 -11.40 -11.32
C LEU A 237 -1.94 -9.96 -10.93
N VAL A 238 -0.80 -9.81 -10.26
CA VAL A 238 -0.15 -8.53 -9.98
C VAL A 238 1.30 -8.62 -10.45
N TYR A 239 1.68 -7.76 -11.41
CA TYR A 239 2.99 -7.82 -12.09
C TYR A 239 3.35 -9.20 -12.65
N GLY A 240 2.34 -9.95 -13.16
CA GLY A 240 2.52 -11.29 -13.72
C GLY A 240 2.56 -12.42 -12.69
N ASN A 241 2.43 -12.11 -11.39
CA ASN A 241 2.50 -13.06 -10.29
C ASN A 241 1.14 -13.24 -9.64
N TYR A 242 0.87 -14.44 -9.14
CA TYR A 242 -0.42 -14.73 -8.53
C TYR A 242 -0.56 -14.06 -7.18
N TYR A 243 -1.69 -13.39 -6.94
CA TYR A 243 -1.93 -12.66 -5.72
C TYR A 243 -3.36 -12.85 -5.20
N LEU A 244 -3.47 -13.03 -3.88
CA LEU A 244 -4.71 -12.96 -3.14
C LEU A 244 -4.51 -12.07 -1.92
N GLN A 245 -5.40 -11.10 -1.73
CA GLN A 245 -5.52 -10.31 -0.52
C GLN A 245 -6.94 -10.34 -0.03
N ILE A 246 -7.11 -10.57 1.27
CA ILE A 246 -8.39 -10.38 1.93
C ILE A 246 -8.17 -9.47 3.13
N ASP A 247 -8.84 -8.33 3.15
CA ASP A 247 -8.87 -7.41 4.28
C ASP A 247 -10.24 -7.51 4.94
N TYR A 248 -10.23 -7.71 6.25
CA TYR A 248 -11.42 -7.85 7.08
C TYR A 248 -11.46 -6.72 8.11
N ASN A 249 -12.66 -6.21 8.35
CA ASN A 249 -13.00 -5.46 9.55
C ASN A 249 -14.12 -6.23 10.27
N ARG A 250 -13.78 -6.84 11.41
CA ARG A 250 -14.71 -7.59 12.26
C ARG A 250 -14.97 -6.79 13.53
N ASN A 251 -16.16 -6.19 13.66
CA ASN A 251 -16.52 -5.35 14.81
C ASN A 251 -15.46 -4.28 15.15
N GLY A 252 -14.85 -3.64 14.15
CA GLY A 252 -13.79 -2.64 14.31
C GLY A 252 -12.38 -3.22 14.40
N PHE A 253 -12.21 -4.54 14.46
CA PHE A 253 -10.91 -5.19 14.45
C PHE A 253 -10.46 -5.50 13.02
N HIS A 254 -9.30 -4.96 12.64
CA HIS A 254 -8.71 -5.20 11.34
C HIS A 254 -7.87 -6.48 11.32
N TYR A 255 -8.15 -7.34 10.35
CA TYR A 255 -7.47 -8.60 10.11
C TYR A 255 -7.27 -8.77 8.60
N SER A 256 -6.27 -9.52 8.19
CA SER A 256 -5.95 -9.69 6.77
C SER A 256 -5.24 -11.00 6.48
N GLU A 257 -5.41 -11.46 5.25
CA GLU A 257 -4.75 -12.63 4.67
C GLU A 257 -4.12 -12.21 3.34
N LYS A 258 -2.87 -12.59 3.10
CA LYS A 258 -2.15 -12.34 1.86
C LYS A 258 -1.46 -13.61 1.39
N LEU A 259 -1.63 -13.92 0.10
CA LEU A 259 -0.94 -15.00 -0.58
C LEU A 259 -0.31 -14.45 -1.85
N PHE A 260 0.94 -14.82 -2.10
CA PHE A 260 1.64 -14.46 -3.33
C PHE A 260 2.52 -15.58 -3.82
N LEU A 261 2.48 -15.82 -5.12
CA LEU A 261 3.29 -16.81 -5.82
C LEU A 261 4.21 -16.07 -6.78
N LEU A 262 5.50 -16.05 -6.47
CA LEU A 262 6.54 -15.45 -7.30
C LEU A 262 7.30 -16.55 -8.01
N GLU A 263 6.98 -16.77 -9.27
CA GLU A 263 7.58 -17.85 -10.05
C GLU A 263 8.87 -17.41 -10.74
N ASN A 264 9.87 -18.26 -10.65
CA ASN A 264 11.07 -18.23 -11.47
C ASN A 264 10.87 -19.17 -12.66
N LEU A 265 10.65 -18.58 -13.83
CA LEU A 265 10.41 -19.30 -15.09
C LEU A 265 11.65 -20.05 -15.61
N ASP A 266 12.86 -19.72 -15.12
CA ASP A 266 14.09 -20.34 -15.59
C ASP A 266 14.29 -21.75 -15.00
N ASP A 267 13.83 -21.97 -13.76
CA ASP A 267 14.02 -23.23 -13.03
C ASP A 267 12.72 -23.87 -12.51
N ASN A 268 11.56 -23.30 -12.89
CA ASN A 268 10.22 -23.74 -12.47
C ASN A 268 10.10 -23.86 -10.94
N THR A 269 10.70 -22.91 -10.22
CA THR A 269 10.50 -22.76 -8.79
C THR A 269 9.60 -21.58 -8.49
N THR A 270 8.86 -21.65 -7.39
CA THR A 270 7.98 -20.56 -6.97
C THR A 270 8.24 -20.24 -5.51
N GLU A 271 8.50 -18.97 -5.21
CA GLU A 271 8.45 -18.48 -3.83
C GLU A 271 6.98 -18.30 -3.43
N PHE A 272 6.50 -19.14 -2.52
CA PHE A 272 5.18 -19.06 -1.93
C PHE A 272 5.25 -18.24 -0.63
N PHE A 273 4.63 -17.07 -0.66
CA PHE A 273 4.43 -16.21 0.51
C PHE A 273 3.01 -16.36 1.04
N PHE A 274 2.87 -16.51 2.35
CA PHE A 274 1.59 -16.47 3.04
C PHE A 274 1.69 -15.67 4.33
N ALA A 275 0.80 -14.70 4.49
CA ALA A 275 0.65 -13.93 5.72
C ALA A 275 -0.80 -13.95 6.18
N SER A 276 -1.02 -14.03 7.49
CA SER A 276 -2.35 -14.05 8.08
C SER A 276 -2.32 -13.46 9.49
N GLY A 277 -3.26 -12.58 9.83
CA GLY A 277 -3.31 -11.94 11.13
C GLY A 277 -3.86 -10.51 11.10
N PRO A 278 -3.75 -9.77 12.22
CA PRO A 278 -3.04 -10.16 13.44
C PRO A 278 -3.85 -11.12 14.32
N TYR A 279 -3.16 -11.82 15.21
CA TYR A 279 -3.70 -12.76 16.20
C TYR A 279 -3.30 -12.36 17.62
N PRO A 280 -4.01 -11.42 18.27
CA PRO A 280 -3.70 -10.99 19.63
C PRO A 280 -3.85 -12.11 20.66
N GLU A 281 -4.73 -13.07 20.35
CA GLU A 281 -5.03 -14.25 21.15
C GLU A 281 -4.78 -15.51 20.31
N ASP A 282 -4.46 -16.61 20.99
CA ASP A 282 -4.25 -17.94 20.37
C ASP A 282 -3.18 -18.00 19.25
N PHE A 283 -2.22 -17.07 19.22
CA PHE A 283 -1.24 -16.99 18.12
C PHE A 283 -0.51 -18.32 17.85
N GLU A 284 -0.03 -19.02 18.88
CA GLU A 284 0.67 -20.30 18.72
C GLU A 284 -0.19 -21.37 18.03
N LYS A 285 -1.49 -21.41 18.36
CA LYS A 285 -2.45 -22.32 17.74
C LYS A 285 -2.68 -21.95 16.28
N GLN A 286 -2.87 -20.65 15.99
CA GLN A 286 -3.06 -20.18 14.61
C GLN A 286 -1.80 -20.41 13.78
N GLN A 287 -0.63 -20.18 14.35
CA GLN A 287 0.65 -20.47 13.71
C GLN A 287 0.79 -21.95 13.38
N ALA A 288 0.45 -22.85 14.31
CA ALA A 288 0.47 -24.29 14.03
C ALA A 288 -0.51 -24.68 12.91
N ASN A 289 -1.73 -24.13 12.90
CA ASN A 289 -2.71 -24.38 11.85
C ASN A 289 -2.21 -23.93 10.47
N TRP A 290 -1.66 -22.73 10.38
CA TRP A 290 -1.15 -22.19 9.11
C TRP A 290 0.11 -22.89 8.63
N ASN A 291 1.02 -23.25 9.54
CA ASN A 291 2.17 -24.09 9.19
C ASN A 291 1.70 -25.41 8.58
N ASN A 292 0.77 -26.11 9.24
CA ASN A 292 0.24 -27.37 8.72
C ASN A 292 -0.43 -27.21 7.36
N TRP A 293 -1.16 -26.11 7.13
CA TRP A 293 -1.79 -25.84 5.84
C TRP A 293 -0.76 -25.56 4.74
N VAL A 294 0.23 -24.69 4.99
CA VAL A 294 1.30 -24.39 4.02
C VAL A 294 2.13 -25.64 3.71
N ASP A 295 2.49 -26.42 4.72
CA ASP A 295 3.20 -27.69 4.56
C ASP A 295 2.36 -28.70 3.78
N GLY A 296 1.03 -28.73 4.01
CA GLY A 296 0.09 -29.56 3.25
C GLY A 296 0.11 -29.25 1.75
N VAL A 297 0.13 -27.97 1.38
CA VAL A 297 0.22 -27.52 -0.02
C VAL A 297 1.52 -28.02 -0.66
N GLU A 298 2.65 -27.88 0.01
CA GLU A 298 3.96 -28.35 -0.48
C GLU A 298 4.00 -29.88 -0.63
N ASN A 299 3.46 -30.62 0.34
CA ASN A 299 3.44 -32.08 0.35
C ASN A 299 2.53 -32.67 -0.74
N GLU A 300 1.45 -31.99 -1.14
CA GLU A 300 0.61 -32.42 -2.27
C GLU A 300 1.35 -32.34 -3.62
N LEU A 301 2.32 -31.44 -3.75
CA LEU A 301 3.14 -31.29 -4.96
C LEU A 301 4.30 -32.30 -5.01
N ASN A 302 4.78 -32.72 -3.84
CA ASN A 302 5.88 -33.66 -3.69
C ASN A 302 5.48 -34.83 -2.77
N PRO A 303 4.55 -35.71 -3.20
CA PRO A 303 4.17 -36.86 -2.40
C PRO A 303 5.38 -37.79 -2.24
N ASN A 304 5.84 -37.97 -1.00
CA ASN A 304 6.87 -38.96 -0.63
C ASN A 304 6.45 -40.39 -0.99
#